data_AF-A0A0R1VXU6-F1
#
_entry.id   AF-A0A0R1VXU6-F1
#
_cell.length_a   1.000
_cell.length_b   1.000
_cell.length_c   1.000
_cell.angle_alpha   90.00
_cell.angle_beta   90.00
_cell.angle_gamma   90.00
#
_symmetry.space_group_name_H-M   'P 1'
#
loop_
_entity.id
_entity.type
_entity.pdbx_description
1 polymer ?
#
loop_
_entity_poly.entity_id
_entity_poly.type
_entity_poly.pdbx_seq_one_letter_code
_entity_poly.pdbx_strand_id
1 'polypeptide(L)' 'MEQLTITLEPLACQSCFEQIQDALEQQPGVGEVAAYFKTNKLVIQFNLKSTSDAELEKVVTSMGYNVAKTSVAR' A
#
# COMPACT_ATOMS: atom_id res chain seq x y z
N MET A 1 -9.01 6.60 -11.94
CA MET A 1 -7.96 6.27 -10.96
C MET A 1 -8.59 6.46 -9.60
N GLU A 2 -8.39 5.50 -8.72
CA GLU A 2 -8.90 5.54 -7.35
C GLU A 2 -7.72 5.63 -6.38
N GLN A 3 -8.01 6.12 -5.18
CA GLN A 3 -7.03 6.24 -4.12
C GLN A 3 -7.28 5.20 -3.03
N LEU A 4 -6.32 4.31 -2.83
CA LEU A 4 -6.29 3.36 -1.72
C LEU A 4 -5.42 3.92 -0.60
N THR A 5 -5.92 3.91 0.63
CA THR A 5 -5.13 4.20 1.83
C THR A 5 -4.99 2.92 2.65
N ILE A 6 -3.76 2.43 2.77
CA ILE A 6 -3.40 1.30 3.62
C ILE A 6 -2.73 1.86 4.87
N THR A 7 -3.24 1.50 6.04
CA THR A 7 -2.59 1.77 7.33
C THR A 7 -1.99 0.47 7.82
N LEU A 8 -0.68 0.46 7.99
CA LEU A 8 0.07 -0.69 8.52
C LEU A 8 0.08 -0.65 10.06
N GLU A 9 0.37 -1.79 10.65
CA GLU A 9 0.78 -1.81 12.06
C GLU A 9 2.09 -1.00 12.25
N PRO A 10 2.36 -0.48 13.47
CA PRO A 10 3.58 0.29 13.72
C PRO A 10 4.84 -0.51 13.36
N LEU A 11 5.53 -0.09 12.31
CA LEU A 11 6.80 -0.69 11.92
C LEU A 11 7.94 0.03 12.61
N ALA A 12 8.81 -0.73 13.28
CA ALA A 12 10.00 -0.18 13.93
C ALA A 12 11.10 0.21 12.91
N CYS A 13 11.00 -0.26 11.67
CA CYS A 13 12.06 -0.16 10.68
C CYS A 13 11.61 0.63 9.45
N GLN A 14 12.26 1.77 9.19
CA GLN A 14 11.96 2.61 8.02
C GLN A 14 12.24 1.89 6.70
N SER A 15 13.33 1.11 6.61
CA SER A 15 13.67 0.39 5.38
C SER A 15 12.64 -0.70 5.05
N CYS A 16 11.98 -1.30 6.06
CA CYS A 16 10.87 -2.22 5.83
C CYS A 16 9.66 -1.49 5.20
N PHE A 17 9.42 -0.25 5.63
CA PHE A 17 8.33 0.56 5.08
C PHE A 17 8.59 0.97 3.63
N GLU A 18 9.82 1.37 3.32
CA GLU A 18 10.26 1.69 1.95
C GLU A 18 10.14 0.48 1.02
N GLN A 19 10.52 -0.72 1.48
CA GLN A 19 10.35 -1.94 0.67
C GLN A 19 8.88 -2.23 0.31
N ILE A 20 7.94 -1.93 1.20
CA ILE A 20 6.51 -2.14 0.92
C ILE A 20 6.04 -1.12 -0.13
N GLN A 21 6.48 0.14 -0.01
CA GLN A 21 6.21 1.16 -1.03
C GLN A 21 6.72 0.70 -2.41
N ASP A 22 7.98 0.30 -2.50
CA ASP A 22 8.59 -0.14 -3.77
C ASP A 22 7.83 -1.34 -4.37
N ALA A 23 7.45 -2.31 -3.53
CA ALA A 23 6.69 -3.49 -3.98
C ALA A 23 5.31 -3.12 -4.53
N LEU A 24 4.64 -2.11 -3.95
CA LEU A 24 3.36 -1.60 -4.41
C LEU A 24 3.49 -0.79 -5.71
N GLU A 25 4.52 0.04 -5.83
CA GLU A 25 4.81 0.81 -7.06
C GLU A 25 5.05 -0.10 -8.27
N GLN A 26 5.58 -1.31 -8.05
CA GLN A 26 5.80 -2.29 -9.11
C GLN A 26 4.53 -3.05 -9.52
N GLN A 27 3.40 -2.88 -8.82
CA GLN A 27 2.17 -3.59 -9.16
C GLN A 27 1.51 -3.04 -10.43
N PRO A 28 0.94 -3.92 -11.27
CA PRO A 28 0.32 -3.50 -12.51
C PRO A 28 -0.87 -2.56 -12.26
N GLY A 29 -0.82 -1.38 -12.88
CA GLY A 29 -1.89 -0.39 -12.74
C GLY A 29 -1.80 0.47 -11.48
N VAL A 30 -0.75 0.33 -10.67
CA VAL A 30 -0.37 1.34 -9.67
C VAL A 30 0.35 2.49 -10.38
N GLY A 31 0.02 3.72 -10.00
CA GLY A 31 0.61 4.94 -10.52
C GLY A 31 1.57 5.57 -9.54
N GLU A 32 1.03 6.22 -8.51
CA GLU A 32 1.80 6.94 -7.49
C GLU A 32 1.55 6.33 -6.12
N VAL A 33 2.61 6.12 -5.34
CA VAL A 33 2.52 5.67 -3.94
C VAL A 33 3.17 6.71 -3.04
N ALA A 34 2.38 7.33 -2.17
CA ALA A 34 2.87 8.24 -1.15
C ALA A 34 2.95 7.53 0.20
N ALA A 35 4.13 7.53 0.81
CA ALA A 35 4.43 6.78 2.00
C ALA A 35 4.67 7.69 3.21
N TYR A 36 3.90 7.48 4.29
CA TYR A 36 3.89 8.29 5.50
C TYR A 36 4.26 7.46 6.73
N PHE A 37 5.56 7.16 6.88
CA PHE A 37 6.10 6.34 7.97
C PHE A 37 5.68 6.83 9.36
N LYS A 38 5.68 8.16 9.60
CA LYS A 38 5.25 8.76 10.89
C LYS A 38 3.83 8.37 11.32
N THR A 39 2.97 8.03 10.36
CA THR A 39 1.58 7.63 10.61
C THR A 39 1.28 6.20 10.21
N ASN A 40 2.29 5.45 9.75
CA ASN A 40 2.16 4.12 9.17
C ASN A 40 1.13 4.05 8.02
N LYS A 41 1.03 5.10 7.20
CA LYS A 41 0.05 5.18 6.10
C LYS A 41 0.72 5.15 4.74
N LEU A 42 0.16 4.37 3.83
CA LEU A 42 0.50 4.32 2.41
C LEU A 42 -0.73 4.77 1.63
N VAL A 43 -0.56 5.76 0.75
CA VAL A 43 -1.61 6.28 -0.12
C VAL A 43 -1.23 5.94 -1.56
N ILE A 44 -2.03 5.10 -2.19
CA ILE A 44 -1.73 4.48 -3.48
C ILE A 44 -2.78 4.94 -4.49
N GLN A 45 -2.33 5.50 -5.60
CA GLN A 45 -3.16 5.77 -6.77
C GLN A 45 -3.12 4.56 -7.69
N PHE A 46 -4.28 3.95 -7.94
CA PHE A 46 -4.34 2.73 -8.75
C PHE A 46 -5.53 2.72 -9.71
N ASN A 47 -5.45 1.84 -10.71
CA ASN A 47 -6.49 1.63 -11.70
C ASN A 47 -7.24 0.32 -11.42
N LEU A 48 -8.52 0.46 -11.04
CA LEU A 48 -9.46 -0.66 -10.83
C LEU A 48 -9.58 -1.64 -12.02
N LYS A 49 -9.23 -1.22 -13.23
CA LYS A 49 -9.24 -2.11 -14.41
C LYS A 49 -8.05 -3.06 -14.46
N SER A 50 -6.99 -2.77 -13.70
CA SER A 50 -5.71 -3.49 -13.74
C SER A 50 -5.38 -4.19 -12.43
N THR A 51 -5.79 -3.62 -11.29
CA THR A 51 -5.61 -4.20 -9.96
C THR A 51 -6.76 -3.80 -9.03
N SER A 52 -6.97 -4.57 -7.97
CA SER A 52 -7.94 -4.27 -6.91
C SER A 52 -7.25 -3.88 -5.60
N ASP A 53 -8.00 -3.26 -4.68
CA ASP A 53 -7.54 -2.98 -3.32
C ASP A 53 -7.15 -4.25 -2.56
N ALA A 54 -7.90 -5.34 -2.75
CA ALA A 54 -7.60 -6.64 -2.17
C ALA A 54 -6.29 -7.25 -2.69
N GLU A 55 -5.95 -7.06 -3.97
CA GLU A 55 -4.66 -7.51 -4.52
C GLU A 55 -3.49 -6.72 -3.94
N LEU A 56 -3.64 -5.40 -3.82
CA LEU A 56 -2.60 -4.55 -3.21
C LEU A 56 -2.40 -4.90 -1.73
N GLU A 57 -3.47 -5.16 -0.99
CA GLU A 57 -3.39 -5.64 0.39
C GLU A 57 -2.70 -7.02 0.48
N LYS A 58 -2.97 -7.89 -0.51
CA LYS A 58 -2.34 -9.20 -0.61
C LYS A 58 -0.82 -9.12 -0.84
N VAL A 59 -0.35 -8.13 -1.59
CA VAL A 59 1.09 -7.89 -1.79
C VAL A 59 1.76 -7.59 -0.46
N VAL A 60 1.19 -6.68 0.33
CA VAL A 60 1.70 -6.32 1.66
C VAL A 60 1.73 -7.52 2.61
N THR A 61 0.63 -8.27 2.67
CA THR A 61 0.53 -9.46 3.53
C THR A 61 1.43 -10.61 3.07
N SER A 62 1.65 -10.76 1.75
CA SER A 62 2.57 -11.75 1.19
C SER A 62 4.04 -11.44 1.51
N MET A 63 4.39 -10.18 1.78
CA MET A 63 5.71 -9.80 2.29
C MET A 63 5.87 -10.06 3.80
N GLY A 64 4.79 -10.49 4.48
CA GLY A 64 4.78 -10.78 5.92
C GLY A 64 4.38 -9.59 6.79
N TYR A 65 3.82 -8.53 6.22
CA TYR A 65 3.37 -7.35 6.96
C TYR A 65 1.85 -7.37 7.18
N ASN A 66 1.43 -6.97 8.38
CA ASN A 66 0.02 -6.86 8.72
C ASN A 66 -0.54 -5.49 8.34
N VAL A 67 -1.75 -5.52 7.77
CA VAL A 67 -2.53 -4.32 7.46
C VAL A 67 -3.51 -4.08 8.60
N ALA A 68 -3.38 -2.93 9.25
CA ALA A 68 -4.25 -2.53 10.35
C ALA A 68 -5.59 -1.98 9.84
N LYS A 69 -5.59 -1.25 8.72
CA LYS A 69 -6.80 -0.67 8.13
C LYS A 69 -6.61 -0.38 6.65
N THR A 70 -7.64 -0.68 5.86
CA THR A 70 -7.71 -0.37 4.43
C THR A 70 -8.89 0.55 4.16
N SER A 71 -8.72 1.57 3.31
CA SER A 71 -9.78 2.51 2.93
C SER A 71 -9.63 2.92 1.48
N VAL A 72 -10.68 2.71 0.67
CA VAL A 72 -10.73 3.17 -0.73
C VAL A 72 -11.53 4.48 -0.79
N ALA A 73 -10.96 5.52 -1.36
CA ALA A 73 -11.70 6.72 -1.74
C ALA A 73 -12.19 6.51 -3.19
N ARG A 74 -13.50 6.34 -3.33
CA ARG A 74 -14.22 6.19 -4.61
C ARG A 74 -14.92 7.50 -4.99
#